data_AF-A0A1F0ZPH6-F1
#
_entry.id   AF-A0A1F0ZPH6-F1
#
_cell.length_a   1.000
_cell.length_b   1.000
_cell.length_c   1.000
_cell.angle_alpha   90.00
_cell.angle_beta   90.00
_cell.angle_gamma   90.00
#
_symmetry.space_group_name_H-M   'P 1'
#
loop_
_entity.id
_entity.type
_entity.pdbx_description
1 polymer ?
#
loop_
_entity_poly.entity_id
_entity_poly.type
_entity_poly.pdbx_seq_one_letter_code
_entity_poly.pdbx_strand_id
1 'polypeptide(L)' 'MKFLMLGLEKPEKFFTKFIVNTSKIVAVTEYALFGERCLKLVLDDGGDRCCTHILTGNGDYARIGSIGQFYKDLISEDER' A
#
# COMPACT_ATOMS: atom_id res chain seq x y z
N MET A 1 -13.10 -3.13 11.59
CA MET A 1 -11.63 -3.12 11.58
C MET A 1 -11.18 -3.68 10.24
N LYS A 2 -10.42 -2.91 9.45
CA LYS A 2 -10.15 -3.20 8.04
C LYS A 2 -8.65 -3.38 7.79
N PHE A 3 -8.31 -4.35 6.96
CA PHE A 3 -6.94 -4.71 6.65
C PHE A 3 -6.70 -4.60 5.15
N LEU A 4 -5.56 -4.04 4.75
CA LEU A 4 -5.08 -4.09 3.37
C LEU A 4 -3.95 -5.09 3.26
N MET A 5 -4.00 -5.92 2.21
CA MET A 5 -2.83 -6.64 1.73
C MET A 5 -2.08 -5.77 0.72
N LEU A 6 -0.81 -5.55 0.99
CA LEU A 6 0.06 -4.67 0.22
C LEU A 6 1.29 -5.42 -0.24
N GLY A 7 1.85 -4.95 -1.35
CA GLY A 7 3.06 -5.48 -1.94
C GLY A 7 4.12 -4.41 -2.11
N LEU A 8 5.37 -4.77 -1.88
CA LEU A 8 6.55 -3.98 -2.23
C LEU A 8 7.41 -4.79 -3.21
N GLU A 9 7.51 -4.27 -4.42
CA GLU A 9 8.44 -4.76 -5.44
C GLU A 9 9.84 -4.19 -5.19
N LYS A 10 10.86 -5.06 -5.21
CA LYS A 10 12.27 -4.70 -5.07
C LYS A 10 13.02 -4.97 -6.38
N PRO A 11 14.08 -4.20 -6.71
CA PRO A 11 14.82 -4.35 -7.97
C PRO A 11 15.37 -5.74 -8.23
N GLU A 12 15.75 -6.47 -7.17
CA GLU A 12 16.26 -7.84 -7.24
C GLU A 12 15.14 -8.90 -7.40
N LYS A 13 13.95 -8.48 -7.88
CA LYS A 13 12.76 -9.30 -8.15
C LYS A 13 12.08 -9.94 -6.94
N PHE A 14 12.35 -9.46 -5.74
CA PHE A 14 11.63 -9.91 -4.55
C PHE A 14 10.37 -9.08 -4.34
N PHE A 15 9.20 -9.73 -4.44
CA PHE A 15 7.93 -9.15 -4.08
C PHE A 15 7.62 -9.46 -2.61
N THR A 16 7.69 -8.45 -1.74
CA THR A 16 7.40 -8.59 -0.31
C THR A 16 5.95 -8.24 -0.06
N LYS A 17 5.17 -9.19 0.47
CA LYS A 17 3.77 -8.97 0.85
C LYS A 17 3.67 -8.67 2.34
N PHE A 18 2.75 -7.80 2.72
CA PHE A 18 2.47 -7.49 4.13
C PHE A 18 1.04 -7.01 4.30
N ILE A 19 0.53 -7.12 5.53
CA ILE A 19 -0.82 -6.67 5.91
C ILE A 19 -0.70 -5.42 6.76
N VAL A 20 -1.53 -4.42 6.47
CA VAL A 20 -1.65 -3.19 7.28
C VAL A 20 -3.09 -3.03 7.73
N ASN A 21 -3.29 -2.71 9.02
CA ASN A 21 -4.58 -2.26 9.52
C ASN A 21 -4.80 -0.81 9.08
N THR A 22 -5.85 -0.54 8.31
CA THR A 22 -6.08 0.80 7.73
C THR A 22 -6.39 1.83 8.79
N SER A 23 -7.03 1.44 9.89
CA SER A 23 -7.32 2.32 11.03
C SER A 23 -6.04 2.76 11.75
N LYS A 24 -4.89 2.15 11.44
CA LYS A 24 -3.58 2.49 11.99
C LYS A 24 -2.78 3.42 11.09
N ILE A 25 -3.23 3.67 9.85
CA ILE A 25 -2.53 4.55 8.91
C ILE A 25 -2.84 6.01 9.29
N VAL A 26 -1.81 6.76 9.67
CA VAL A 26 -1.93 8.19 10.02
C VAL A 26 -1.59 9.11 8.86
N ALA A 27 -0.72 8.66 7.95
CA ALA A 27 -0.35 9.43 6.77
C ALA A 27 0.08 8.53 5.61
N VAL A 28 -0.17 9.01 4.38
CA VAL A 28 0.29 8.39 3.14
C VAL A 28 1.03 9.46 2.36
N THR A 29 2.24 9.13 1.88
CA THR A 29 3.07 10.07 1.12
C THR A 29 3.69 9.38 -0.08
N GLU A 30 3.92 10.13 -1.15
CA GLU A 30 4.73 9.65 -2.27
C GLU A 30 6.20 9.61 -1.85
N TYR A 31 6.88 8.53 -2.18
CA TYR A 31 8.26 8.30 -1.79
C TYR A 31 9.04 7.66 -2.94
N ALA A 32 10.36 7.76 -2.90
CA ALA A 32 11.25 7.09 -3.83
C ALA A 32 12.05 6.03 -3.07
N LEU A 33 11.90 4.77 -3.47
CA LEU A 33 12.65 3.66 -2.89
C LEU A 33 13.23 2.82 -4.02
N PHE A 34 14.53 2.52 -3.93
CA PHE A 34 15.26 1.77 -4.96
C PHE A 34 15.23 2.39 -6.36
N GLY A 35 15.10 3.72 -6.47
CA GLY A 35 14.98 4.40 -7.76
C GLY A 35 13.58 4.34 -8.38
N GLU A 36 12.64 3.66 -7.74
CA GLU A 36 11.24 3.56 -8.17
C GLU A 36 10.33 4.38 -7.24
N ARG A 37 9.22 4.86 -7.81
CA ARG A 37 8.17 5.54 -7.04
C ARG A 37 7.35 4.51 -6.25
N CYS A 38 7.12 4.79 -4.98
CA CYS A 38 6.27 4.01 -4.08
C CYS A 38 5.43 4.93 -3.18
N LEU A 39 4.51 4.34 -2.41
CA LEU A 39 3.83 5.03 -1.33
C LEU A 39 4.43 4.61 0.01
N LYS A 40 4.70 5.59 0.86
CA LYS A 40 5.08 5.39 2.26
C LYS A 40 3.85 5.62 3.15
N LEU A 41 3.49 4.59 3.90
CA LEU A 41 2.46 4.59 4.92
C LEU A 41 3.11 4.80 6.28
N VAL A 42 2.67 5.81 7.01
CA VAL A 42 3.05 6.04 8.41
C VAL A 42 1.94 5.49 9.30
N LEU A 43 2.31 4.73 10.33
CA LEU A 43 1.40 4.08 11.26
C LEU A 43 1.36 4.82 12.61
N ASP A 44 0.29 4.61 13.38
CA ASP A 44 0.08 5.27 14.68
C ASP A 44 1.07 4.82 15.78
N ASP A 45 1.74 3.68 15.59
CA ASP A 45 2.82 3.19 16.44
C ASP A 45 4.19 3.82 16.12
N GLY A 46 4.23 4.77 15.18
CA GLY A 46 5.45 5.42 14.69
C GLY A 46 6.21 4.59 13.65
N GLY A 47 5.76 3.38 13.33
CA GLY A 47 6.31 2.57 12.26
C GLY A 47 5.96 3.10 10.87
N ASP A 48 6.74 2.71 9.87
CA ASP A 48 6.43 2.97 8.47
C ASP A 48 6.50 1.71 7.60
N ARG A 49 5.79 1.75 6.47
CA ARG A 49 5.81 0.71 5.44
C ARG A 49 5.75 1.33 4.06
N CYS A 50 6.59 0.86 3.15
CA CYS A 50 6.54 1.25 1.74
C CYS A 50 5.80 0.19 0.93
N CYS A 51 4.89 0.61 0.05
CA CYS A 51 4.19 -0.28 -0.89
C CYS A 51 4.24 0.29 -2.31
N THR A 52 4.27 -0.62 -3.28
CA THR A 52 4.08 -0.31 -4.70
C THR A 52 2.79 -0.94 -5.25
N HIS A 53 2.19 -1.89 -4.53
CA HIS A 53 1.02 -2.65 -4.96
C HIS A 53 -0.02 -2.80 -3.85
N ILE A 54 -1.27 -2.96 -4.24
CA ILE A 54 -2.42 -3.29 -3.40
C ILE A 54 -3.08 -4.57 -3.92
N LEU A 55 -3.53 -5.45 -3.03
CA LEU A 55 -4.34 -6.60 -3.40
C LEU A 55 -5.73 -6.10 -3.79
N THR A 56 -6.16 -6.44 -5.00
CA THR A 56 -7.49 -6.16 -5.51
C THR A 56 -8.47 -7.25 -5.08
N GLY A 57 -9.76 -6.93 -5.07
CA GLY A 57 -10.82 -7.90 -4.78
C GLY A 57 -10.94 -9.08 -5.77
N ASN A 58 -10.14 -9.13 -6.84
CA ASN A 58 -10.01 -10.27 -7.73
C ASN A 58 -8.93 -11.27 -7.28
N GLY A 59 -8.18 -10.96 -6.21
CA GLY A 59 -7.09 -11.80 -5.69
C GLY A 59 -5.72 -11.48 -6.28
N ASP A 60 -5.63 -10.50 -7.19
CA ASP A 60 -4.38 -10.08 -7.84
C ASP A 60 -3.82 -8.79 -7.22
N TYR A 61 -2.50 -8.60 -7.31
CA TYR A 61 -1.85 -7.37 -6.91
C TYR A 61 -1.78 -6.37 -8.07
N ALA A 62 -2.38 -5.19 -7.90
CA ALA A 62 -2.30 -4.10 -8.87
C ALA A 62 -1.30 -3.05 -8.40
N ARG A 63 -0.55 -2.45 -9.35
CA ARG A 63 0.41 -1.38 -9.06
C ARG A 63 -0.33 -0.10 -8.69
N ILE A 64 0.10 0.55 -7.62
CA ILE A 64 -0.46 1.81 -7.15
C ILE A 64 0.15 2.94 -7.99
N GLY A 65 -0.64 3.48 -8.93
CA GLY A 65 -0.17 4.55 -9.82
C GLY A 65 -0.06 5.92 -9.14
N SER A 66 -0.86 6.18 -8.10
CA SER A 66 -0.83 7.45 -7.36
C SER A 66 -1.43 7.34 -5.97
N ILE A 67 -1.18 8.34 -5.13
CA ILE A 67 -1.85 8.45 -3.83
C ILE A 67 -3.37 8.57 -3.98
N GLY A 68 -3.86 9.25 -5.01
CA GLY A 68 -5.29 9.37 -5.29
C GLY A 68 -5.91 8.03 -5.67
N GLN A 69 -5.21 7.21 -6.47
CA GLN A 69 -5.65 5.84 -6.79
C GLN A 69 -5.71 4.99 -5.52
N PHE A 70 -4.70 5.07 -4.65
CA PHE A 70 -4.68 4.34 -3.38
C PHE A 70 -5.90 4.64 -2.50
N TYR A 71 -6.28 5.91 -2.36
CA TYR A 71 -7.48 6.26 -1.59
C TYR A 71 -8.78 5.80 -2.26
N LYS A 72 -8.86 5.83 -3.60
CA LYS A 72 -10.02 5.26 -4.31
C LYS A 72 -10.15 3.77 -4.07
N ASP A 73 -9.05 3.03 -4.16
CA ASP A 73 -9.04 1.58 -3.92
C ASP A 73 -9.39 1.28 -2.45
N LEU A 74 -8.88 2.08 -1.51
CA LEU A 74 -9.23 1.98 -0.09
C LEU A 74 -10.73 2.19 0.16
N ILE A 75 -11.36 3.18 -0.48
CA ILE A 75 -12.80 3.48 -0.35
C ILE A 75 -13.64 2.40 -1.03
N SER A 76 -13.21 1.90 -2.19
CA SER A 76 -13.96 0.89 -2.96
C SER A 76 -14.05 -0.44 -2.19
N GLU A 77 -13.01 -0.79 -1.45
CA GLU A 77 -13.01 -1.92 -0.51
C GLU A 77 -13.83 -1.63 0.77
N ASP A 78 -14.45 -0.45 0.92
CA ASP A 78 -15.34 -0.10 2.06
C ASP A 78 -16.81 -0.33 1.71
N GLU A 79 -17.15 -0.25 0.42
CA GLU A 79 -18.52 -0.45 -0.09
C GLU A 79 -18.85 -1.93 -0.37
N ARG A 80 -17.88 -2.84 -0.23
CA ARG A 80 -18.05 -4.30 -0.37
C ARG A 80 -18.13 -4.99 0.99
#